data_AF-A0A9C7QE02-F1
#
_entry.id   AF-A0A9C7QE02-F1
#
_cell.length_a   1.000
_cell.length_b   1.000
_cell.length_c   1.000
_cell.angle_alpha   90.00
_cell.angle_beta   90.00
_cell.angle_gamma   90.00
#
_symmetry.space_group_name_H-M   'P 1'
#
loop_
_entity.id
_entity.type
_entity.pdbx_description
1 polymer ?
#
loop_
_entity_poly.entity_id
_entity_poly.type
_entity_poly.pdbx_seq_one_letter_code
_entity_poly.pdbx_strand_id
1 'polypeptide(L)' 'MGNYSTCRKCGAKLGSDDIAIHQKLVSRNDTEFFCIDCLAEYYRTTREVIQQRIDYYRKSGKCTLFR' A
#
# COMPACT_ATOMS: atom_id res chain seq x y z
N MET A 1 -7.26 13.54 -12.17
CA MET A 1 -6.82 12.17 -12.52
C MET A 1 -5.98 11.64 -11.38
N GLY A 2 -6.37 10.54 -10.72
CA GLY A 2 -5.53 9.89 -9.71
C GLY A 2 -4.50 8.96 -10.36
N ASN A 3 -3.32 8.84 -9.77
CA ASN A 3 -2.27 7.94 -10.23
C ASN A 3 -2.35 6.61 -9.45
N TYR A 4 -2.89 5.58 -10.09
CA TYR A 4 -3.03 4.22 -9.56
C TYR A 4 -1.97 3.26 -10.14
N SER A 5 -1.04 3.76 -10.94
CA SER A 5 -0.13 2.91 -11.72
C SER A 5 1.31 3.00 -11.22
N THR A 6 1.71 4.16 -10.71
CA THR A 6 3.08 4.41 -10.26
C THR A 6 3.12 5.12 -8.92
N CYS A 7 4.17 4.81 -8.16
CA CYS A 7 4.42 5.45 -6.89
C CYS A 7 4.68 6.94 -7.09
N ARG A 8 3.98 7.78 -6.33
CA ARG A 8 4.18 9.24 -6.34
C ARG A 8 5.62 9.66 -6.06
N LYS A 9 6.36 8.90 -5.24
CA LYS A 9 7.70 9.27 -4.77
C LYS A 9 8.81 8.78 -5.71
N CYS A 10 8.83 7.48 -6.00
CA CYS A 10 9.93 6.86 -6.75
C CYS A 10 9.56 6.49 -8.20
N GLY A 11 8.31 6.63 -8.60
CA GLY A 11 7.83 6.23 -9.94
C GLY A 11 7.76 4.71 -10.17
N ALA A 12 8.02 3.88 -9.15
CA ALA A 12 7.90 2.43 -9.26
C ALA A 12 6.48 2.01 -9.61
N LYS A 13 6.32 0.91 -10.35
CA LYS A 13 5.00 0.34 -10.65
C LYS A 13 4.32 -0.12 -9.37
N LEU A 14 3.06 0.27 -9.21
CA LEU A 14 2.22 -0.16 -8.09
C LEU A 14 1.43 -1.41 -8.48
N GLY A 15 1.46 -2.41 -7.60
CA GLY A 15 0.53 -3.53 -7.66
C GLY A 15 -0.77 -3.21 -6.93
N SER A 16 -1.73 -4.12 -7.05
CA SER A 16 -2.98 -4.08 -6.29
C SER A 16 -2.72 -4.05 -4.78
N ASP A 17 -1.74 -4.82 -4.31
CA ASP A 17 -1.35 -4.85 -2.89
C ASP A 17 -0.78 -3.51 -2.39
N ASP A 18 0.04 -2.82 -3.18
CA ASP A 18 0.60 -1.50 -2.84
C ASP A 18 -0.52 -0.45 -2.65
N ILE A 19 -1.48 -0.44 -3.58
CA ILE A 19 -2.62 0.49 -3.55
C ILE A 19 -3.52 0.16 -2.36
N ALA A 20 -3.84 -1.11 -2.15
CA ALA A 20 -4.69 -1.58 -1.06
C ALA A 20 -4.10 -1.26 0.32
N ILE A 21 -2.79 -1.47 0.52
CA ILE A 21 -2.13 -1.18 1.80
C ILE A 21 -2.03 0.32 2.06
N HIS A 22 -1.74 1.10 1.03
CA HIS A 22 -1.72 2.56 1.15
C HIS A 22 -3.11 3.08 1.52
N GLN A 23 -4.17 2.62 0.84
CA GLN A 23 -5.55 3.02 1.17
C GLN A 23 -5.97 2.60 2.58
N LYS A 24 -5.45 1.47 3.05
CA LYS A 24 -5.75 0.94 4.39
C LYS A 24 -5.03 1.70 5.50
N LEU A 25 -3.79 2.12 5.28
CA LEU A 25 -2.95 2.77 6.30
C LEU A 25 -3.03 4.29 6.28
N VAL A 26 -3.15 4.90 5.09
CA VAL A 26 -3.14 6.36 4.89
C VAL A 26 -4.58 6.86 4.77
N SER A 27 -5.23 6.63 3.63
CA SER A 27 -6.63 7.00 3.40
C SER A 27 -7.20 6.28 2.19
N ARG A 28 -8.47 5.86 2.28
CA ARG A 28 -9.17 5.22 1.15
C ARG A 28 -9.49 6.17 0.01
N ASN A 29 -9.44 7.49 0.26
CA ASN A 29 -9.82 8.51 -0.71
C ASN A 29 -8.60 9.19 -1.35
N ASP A 30 -7.40 8.68 -1.10
CA ASP A 30 -6.18 9.20 -1.72
C ASP A 30 -6.19 8.92 -3.23
N THR A 31 -5.66 9.88 -3.98
CA THR A 31 -5.56 9.80 -5.45
C THR A 31 -4.12 9.51 -5.90
N GLU A 32 -3.19 9.41 -4.96
CA GLU A 32 -1.78 9.13 -5.19
C GLU A 32 -1.35 8.08 -4.16
N PHE A 33 -0.64 7.03 -4.61
CA PHE A 33 -0.24 5.94 -3.72
C PHE A 33 1.28 5.82 -3.63
N PHE A 34 1.75 5.26 -2.52
CA PHE A 34 3.14 4.86 -2.35
C PHE A 34 3.31 3.37 -2.58
N CYS A 35 4.44 2.96 -3.17
CA CYS A 35 4.83 1.56 -3.16
C CYS A 35 5.19 1.15 -1.74
N ILE A 36 5.21 -0.17 -1.48
CA ILE A 36 5.55 -0.74 -0.18
C ILE A 36 6.85 -0.16 0.40
N ASP A 37 7.87 0.07 -0.44
CA ASP A 37 9.17 0.57 -0.02
C ASP A 37 9.12 2.04 0.44
N CYS A 38 8.51 2.91 -0.37
CA CYS A 38 8.31 4.32 -0.01
C CYS A 38 7.35 4.48 1.17
N LEU A 39 6.35 3.61 1.28
CA LEU A 39 5.44 3.56 2.41
C LEU A 39 6.17 3.13 3.68
N ALA A 40 7.05 2.14 3.58
CA ALA A 40 7.89 1.70 4.69
C ALA A 40 8.80 2.83 5.18
N GLU A 41 9.47 3.53 4.27
CA GLU A 41 10.29 4.69 4.61
C GLU A 41 9.47 5.83 5.26
N TYR A 42 8.27 6.09 4.75
CA TYR A 42 7.35 7.10 5.30
C TYR A 42 6.97 6.80 6.76
N TYR A 43 6.67 5.52 7.07
CA TYR A 43 6.37 5.08 8.43
C TYR A 43 7.62 4.71 9.25
N ARG A 44 8.83 4.96 8.72
CA ARG A 44 10.12 4.57 9.32
C ARG A 44 10.16 3.09 9.74
N THR A 45 9.58 2.24 8.90
CA THR A 45 9.54 0.80 9.08
C THR A 45 10.21 0.10 7.89
N THR A 46 10.26 -1.23 7.90
CA THR A 46 10.82 -2.02 6.80
C THR A 46 9.72 -2.51 5.87
N ARG A 47 10.09 -2.78 4.62
CA ARG A 47 9.19 -3.43 3.64
C ARG A 47 8.53 -4.69 4.18
N GLU A 48 9.25 -5.41 5.03
CA GLU A 48 8.83 -6.69 5.59
C GLU A 48 7.65 -6.52 6.56
N VAL A 49 7.66 -5.47 7.38
CA VAL A 49 6.55 -5.15 8.30
C VAL A 49 5.28 -4.78 7.52
N ILE A 50 5.42 -4.03 6.43
CA ILE A 50 4.29 -3.71 5.54
C ILE A 50 3.76 -4.98 4.87
N GLN A 51 4.65 -5.86 4.42
CA GLN A 51 4.28 -7.15 3.82
C GLN A 51 3.56 -8.07 4.82
N GLN A 52 4.03 -8.13 6.06
CA GLN A 52 3.38 -8.87 7.14
C GLN A 52 1.98 -8.32 7.44
N ARG A 53 1.79 -7.00 7.38
CA ARG A 53 0.46 -6.39 7.50
C ARG A 53 -0.46 -6.79 6.35
N ILE A 54 0.05 -6.81 5.12
CA ILE A 54 -0.72 -7.28 3.95
C ILE A 54 -1.16 -8.74 4.15
N ASP A 55 -0.23 -9.62 4.52
CA ASP A 55 -0.52 -11.03 4.81
C ASP A 55 -1.55 -11.17 5.93
N TYR A 56 -1.38 -10.42 7.03
CA TYR A 56 -2.33 -10.38 8.13
C TYR A 56 -3.74 -9.98 7.67
N TYR A 57 -3.87 -8.95 6.81
CA TYR A 57 -5.17 -8.53 6.29
C TYR A 57 -5.80 -9.54 5.32
N ARG A 58 -4.97 -10.19 4.48
CA ARG A 58 -5.40 -11.28 3.59
C ARG A 58 -5.90 -12.47 4.41
N LYS A 59 -5.13 -12.89 5.40
CA LYS A 59 -5.45 -14.01 6.30
C LYS A 59 -6.65 -13.72 7.21
N SER A 60 -6.81 -12.47 7.63
CA SER A 60 -7.96 -12.04 8.43
C SER A 60 -9.28 -12.14 7.65
N GLY A 61 -9.25 -12.05 6.32
CA GLY A 61 -10.43 -12.17 5.45
C GLY A 61 -11.46 -11.03 5.58
N LYS A 62 -11.24 -10.08 6.49
CA LYS A 62 -12.14 -8.93 6.75
C LYS A 62 -11.82 -7.71 5.89
N CYS A 63 -10.70 -7.69 5.18
CA CYS A 63 -10.29 -6.54 4.38
C CYS A 63 -10.74 -6.70 2.93
N THR A 64 -11.83 -6.03 2.57
CA THR A 64 -12.38 -6.04 1.20
C THR A 64 -11.41 -5.50 0.13
N LEU A 65 -10.32 -4.83 0.55
CA LEU A 65 -9.28 -4.31 -0.32
C LEU A 65 -8.26 -5.38 -0.75
N PHE A 66 -8.15 -6.48 0.00
CA PHE A 66 -7.20 -7.57 -0.26
C PHE A 66 -7.90 -8.89 -0.61
N ARG A 67 -9.10 -8.80 -1.21
CA ARG A 67 -9.89 -9.96 -1.65
C ARG A 67 -9.37 -10.53 -2.96
#